data_AF-F4G1U8-F1
#
_entry.id   AF-F4G1U8-F1
#
_cell.length_a   1.000
_cell.length_b   1.000
_cell.length_c   1.000
_cell.angle_alpha   90.00
_cell.angle_beta   90.00
_cell.angle_gamma   90.00
#
_symmetry.space_group_name_H-M   'P 1'
#
loop_
_entity.id
_entity.type
_entity.pdbx_description
1 polymer ?
#
loop_
_entity_poly.entity_id
_entity_poly.type
_entity_poly.pdbx_seq_one_letter_code
_entity_poly.pdbx_strand_id
1 'polypeptide(L)' 'MGIRVEVTGDFFGDEEDLAKLERDLERLSLSDVSILGVDSVELLEKVKECVNRKQSV' A
#
# COMPACT_ATOMS: atom_id res chain seq x y z
N MET A 1 -13.08 -10.86 -5.27
CA MET A 1 -11.76 -10.54 -5.86
C MET A 1 -11.03 -9.67 -4.85
N GLY A 2 -10.02 -10.23 -4.18
CA GLY A 2 -9.12 -9.42 -3.35
C GLY A 2 -8.04 -8.79 -4.22
N ILE A 3 -7.62 -7.58 -3.89
CA ILE A 3 -6.42 -6.97 -4.45
C ILE A 3 -5.25 -7.46 -3.59
N ARG A 4 -4.14 -7.83 -4.22
CA ARG A 4 -2.88 -8.14 -3.53
C ARG A 4 -1.96 -6.94 -3.70
N VAL A 5 -1.38 -6.45 -2.60
CA VAL A 5 -0.42 -5.35 -2.57
C VAL A 5 0.89 -5.87 -2.00
N GLU A 6 2.01 -5.50 -2.61
CA GLU A 6 3.35 -5.85 -2.16
C GLU A 6 4.21 -4.58 -2.28
N VAL A 7 4.82 -4.15 -1.17
CA VAL A 7 5.60 -2.91 -1.08
C VAL A 7 7.08 -3.28 -1.04
N THR A 8 7.81 -2.91 -2.09
CA THR A 8 9.24 -3.20 -2.24
C THR A 8 10.01 -1.91 -2.51
N GLY A 9 11.19 -1.76 -1.92
CA GLY A 9 12.01 -0.57 -2.13
C GLY A 9 13.13 -0.45 -1.10
N ASP A 10 13.78 0.70 -1.11
CA ASP A 10 14.78 1.07 -0.10
C ASP A 10 14.08 1.94 0.97
N PHE A 11 13.63 1.27 2.02
CA PHE A 11 12.95 1.88 3.15
C PHE A 11 13.43 1.26 4.46
N PHE A 12 13.27 2.00 5.55
CA PHE A 12 13.65 1.53 6.88
C PHE A 12 12.39 1.34 7.74
N GLY A 13 12.12 0.09 8.12
CA GLY A 13 11.02 -0.31 8.98
C GLY A 13 11.07 -1.80 9.26
N ASP A 14 10.27 -2.24 10.22
CA ASP A 14 10.18 -3.65 10.60
C ASP A 14 9.19 -4.43 9.74
N GLU A 15 9.36 -5.75 9.66
CA GLU A 15 8.50 -6.64 8.86
C GLU A 15 7.02 -6.57 9.30
N GLU A 16 6.74 -6.35 10.59
CA GLU A 16 5.37 -6.18 11.09
C GLU A 16 4.70 -4.92 10.56
N ASP A 17 5.42 -3.80 10.51
CA ASP A 17 4.91 -2.53 10.00
C ASP A 17 4.67 -2.61 8.49
N LEU A 18 5.59 -3.25 7.75
CA LEU A 18 5.42 -3.48 6.32
C LEU A 18 4.19 -4.36 6.03
N ALA A 19 4.04 -5.47 6.76
CA ALA A 19 2.91 -6.37 6.59
C ALA A 19 1.57 -5.68 6.94
N LYS A 20 1.57 -4.77 7.92
CA LYS A 20 0.39 -3.95 8.25
C LYS A 20 0.10 -2.94 7.15
N LEU A 21 1.10 -2.24 6.64
CA LEU A 21 0.96 -1.31 5.51
C LEU A 21 0.31 -2.00 4.31
N GLU A 22 0.84 -3.15 3.90
CA GLU A 22 0.33 -3.92 2.77
C GLU A 22 -1.13 -4.32 2.97
N ARG A 23 -1.48 -4.84 4.15
CA ARG A 23 -2.87 -5.22 4.50
C ARG A 23 -3.84 -4.05 4.47
N ASP A 24 -3.43 -2.87 4.91
CA ASP A 24 -4.27 -1.67 4.90
C ASP A 24 -4.48 -1.17 3.46
N LEU A 25 -3.41 -1.19 2.63
CA LEU A 25 -3.48 -0.84 1.22
C LEU A 25 -4.34 -1.82 0.41
N GLU A 26 -4.29 -3.13 0.70
CA GLU A 26 -5.18 -4.14 0.11
C GLU A 26 -6.66 -3.84 0.37
N ARG A 27 -6.95 -3.19 1.50
CA ARG A 27 -8.30 -2.75 1.90
C ARG A 27 -8.64 -1.34 1.42
N LEU A 28 -7.75 -0.70 0.66
CA LEU A 28 -7.86 0.70 0.22
C LEU A 28 -7.99 1.68 1.39
N SER A 29 -7.38 1.35 2.53
CA SER A 29 -7.31 2.18 3.72
C SER A 29 -5.93 2.84 3.82
N LEU A 30 -5.89 4.03 4.40
CA LEU A 30 -4.63 4.65 4.81
C LEU A 30 -4.11 3.89 6.04
N SER A 31 -2.82 3.55 6.03
CA SER A 31 -2.18 2.92 7.18
C SER A 31 -1.64 3.97 8.14
N ASP A 32 -1.72 3.69 9.45
CA ASP A 32 -1.16 4.51 10.52
C ASP A 32 0.31 4.17 10.84
N VAL A 33 0.89 3.19 10.15
CA VAL A 33 2.31 2.84 10.30
C VAL A 33 3.22 3.90 9.69
N SER A 34 4.37 4.09 10.33
CA SER A 34 5.37 5.08 9.91
C SER A 34 6.66 4.36 9.52
N ILE A 35 6.78 4.00 8.25
CA ILE A 35 8.01 3.44 7.66
C ILE A 35 8.83 4.59 7.07
N LEU A 36 10.10 4.70 7.44
CA LEU A 36 10.98 5.75 6.94
C LEU A 36 11.26 5.54 5.45
N GLY A 37 11.07 6.58 4.65
CA GLY A 37 11.21 6.51 3.19
C GLY A 37 9.94 6.08 2.46
N VAL A 38 8.82 5.89 3.18
CA VAL A 38 7.51 5.55 2.60
C VAL A 38 6.51 6.67 2.85
N ASP A 39 5.80 7.08 1.79
CA ASP A 39 4.62 7.93 1.90
C ASP A 39 3.34 7.08 1.72
N SER A 40 2.68 6.80 2.83
CA SER A 40 1.46 5.98 2.87
C SER A 40 0.29 6.60 2.09
N VAL A 41 0.24 7.93 1.96
CA VAL A 41 -0.80 8.62 1.19
C VAL A 41 -0.54 8.41 -0.30
N GLU A 42 0.69 8.65 -0.75
CA GLU A 42 1.08 8.46 -2.15
C GLU A 42 0.85 7.00 -2.59
N LEU A 43 1.25 6.03 -1.76
CA LEU A 43 1.04 4.61 -2.05
C LEU A 43 -0.45 4.27 -2.20
N LEU A 44 -1.30 4.78 -1.30
CA LEU A 44 -2.73 4.54 -1.37
C LEU A 44 -3.36 5.12 -2.64
N GLU A 45 -2.92 6.30 -3.08
CA GLU A 45 -3.37 6.90 -4.34
C GLU A 45 -2.97 6.02 -5.54
N LYS A 46 -1.71 5.57 -5.60
CA LYS A 46 -1.27 4.66 -6.69
C LYS A 46 -2.04 3.34 -6.72
N VAL A 47 -2.35 2.78 -5.55
CA VAL A 47 -3.15 1.55 -5.45
C VAL A 47 -4.58 1.79 -5.98
N LYS A 48 -5.22 2.91 -5.60
CA LYS A 48 -6.55 3.29 -6.10
C LYS A 48 -6.55 3.50 -7.62
N GLU A 49 -5.52 4.16 -8.16
CA GLU A 49 -5.35 4.32 -9.61
C GLU A 49 -5.27 2.96 -10.32
N CYS A 50 -4.48 2.03 -9.78
CA CYS A 50 -4.35 0.67 -10.33
C CYS A 50 -5.66 -0.11 -10.33
N VAL A 51 -6.46 0.02 -9.26
CA VAL A 51 -7.76 -0.64 -9.14
C VAL A 51 -8.77 -0.05 -10.12
N ASN A 52 -8.86 1.28 -10.20
CA ASN A 52 -9.76 1.95 -11.14
C ASN A 52 -9.41 1.62 -12.60
N ARG A 53 -8.11 1.53 -12.93
CA ARG A 53 -7.66 1.17 -14.27
C ARG A 53 -8.09 -0.24 -14.69
N LYS A 54 -8.19 -1.18 -13.73
CA LYS A 54 -8.67 -2.55 -13.98
C LYS A 54 -10.19 -2.64 -14.17
N GLN A 55 -10.97 -1.64 -13.75
CA GLN A 55 -12.42 -1.63 -13.94
C GLN A 55 -12.86 -1.02 -15.28
N SER A 56 -11.95 -0.34 -15.98
CA SER A 56 -12.22 0.30 -17.29
C SER A 56 -11.83 -0.59 -18.50
N VAL A 57 -11.58 -1.89 -18.28
CA VAL A 57 -11.25 -2.87 -19.33
C VAL A 57 -12.24 -4.02 -19.31
#